data_AF-A0A837DAJ2-F1
#
_entry.id   AF-A0A837DAJ2-F1
#
_cell.length_a   1.000
_cell.length_b   1.000
_cell.length_c   1.000
_cell.angle_alpha   90.00
_cell.angle_beta   90.00
_cell.angle_gamma   90.00
#
_symmetry.space_group_name_H-M   'P 1'
#
loop_
_entity.id
_entity.type
_entity.pdbx_description
1 polymer ?
#
loop_
_entity_poly.entity_id
_entity_poly.type
_entity_poly.pdbx_seq_one_letter_code
_entity_poly.pdbx_strand_id
1 'polypeptide(L)' 'MSKSANQIVVGDRITYLAGTPVGMEKLFRNGKVVAFPISDPYTSVLWFPTRPDDADDETEPVWVRHDKVVDVVPAN' A
#
# COMPACT_ATOMS: atom_id res chain seq x y z
N MET A 1 -1.36 17.79 2.07
CA MET A 1 -1.59 17.53 0.63
C MET A 1 -1.64 16.03 0.45
N SER A 2 -2.80 15.47 0.09
CA SER A 2 -2.94 14.05 -0.23
C SER A 2 -2.25 13.76 -1.56
N LYS A 3 -1.22 12.91 -1.57
CA LYS A 3 -0.57 12.45 -2.81
C LYS A 3 -1.57 11.63 -3.63
N SER A 4 -1.57 11.81 -4.95
CA SER A 4 -2.24 10.88 -5.86
C SER A 4 -1.46 9.56 -5.91
N ALA A 5 -2.13 8.44 -6.22
CA ALA A 5 -1.49 7.11 -6.21
C ALA A 5 -0.20 7.03 -7.05
N ASN A 6 -0.11 7.81 -8.13
CA ASN A 6 1.05 7.87 -9.02
C ASN A 6 2.25 8.65 -8.44
N GLN A 7 2.08 9.28 -7.27
CA GLN A 7 3.11 10.05 -6.57
C GLN A 7 3.65 9.32 -5.33
N ILE A 8 3.15 8.11 -5.06
CA ILE A 8 3.61 7.27 -3.96
C ILE A 8 5.01 6.75 -4.30
N VAL A 9 5.95 6.93 -3.38
CA VAL A 9 7.36 6.52 -3.54
C VAL A 9 7.83 5.67 -2.37
N VAL A 10 9.00 5.05 -2.52
CA VAL A 10 9.66 4.32 -1.44
C VAL A 10 9.83 5.23 -0.23
N GLY A 11 9.46 4.71 0.94
CA GLY A 11 9.52 5.43 2.21
C GLY A 11 8.19 6.03 2.64
N ASP A 12 7.28 6.33 1.71
CA ASP A 12 5.95 6.85 2.04
C ASP A 12 5.21 5.85 2.93
N ARG A 13 4.47 6.38 3.90
CA ARG A 13 3.51 5.60 4.69
C ARG A 13 2.15 5.67 4.04
N ILE A 14 1.50 4.53 3.91
CA ILE A 14 0.17 4.42 3.30
C ILE A 14 -0.81 3.78 4.27
N THR A 15 -2.04 4.28 4.26
CA THR A 15 -3.19 3.61 4.85
C THR A 15 -3.93 2.90 3.72
N TYR A 16 -4.25 1.63 3.88
CA TYR A 16 -4.91 0.84 2.84
C TYR A 16 -5.98 -0.10 3.40
N LEU A 17 -6.92 -0.47 2.54
CA LEU A 17 -7.94 -1.47 2.82
C LEU A 17 -7.34 -2.87 2.69
N ALA A 18 -7.19 -3.57 3.81
CA ALA A 18 -6.84 -4.98 3.79
C ALA A 18 -8.05 -5.79 3.28
N GLY A 19 -7.81 -6.73 2.36
CA GLY A 19 -8.83 -7.62 1.84
C GLY A 19 -9.54 -8.34 2.99
N THR A 20 -10.82 -8.04 3.19
CA THR A 20 -11.63 -8.64 4.26
C THR A 20 -12.41 -9.82 3.65
N PRO A 21 -12.47 -10.98 4.30
CA PRO A 21 -13.43 -12.02 3.93
C PRO A 21 -14.85 -11.44 3.94
N VAL A 22 -15.71 -11.91 3.03
CA VAL A 22 -17.09 -11.44 2.91
C VAL A 22 -17.80 -11.54 4.27
N GLY A 23 -18.27 -10.41 4.80
CA GLY A 23 -19.03 -10.34 6.06
C GLY A 23 -18.32 -9.67 7.25
N MET A 24 -17.06 -9.23 7.12
CA MET A 24 -16.39 -8.40 8.13
C MET A 24 -16.27 -6.93 7.70
N GLU A 25 -16.27 -6.03 8.69
CA GLU A 25 -16.01 -4.60 8.49
C GLU A 25 -14.65 -4.37 7.83
N LYS A 26 -14.58 -3.38 6.94
CA LYS A 26 -13.35 -2.99 6.23
C LYS A 26 -12.23 -2.72 7.23
N LEU A 27 -11.23 -3.59 7.29
CA LEU A 27 -10.05 -3.39 8.11
C LEU A 27 -9.07 -2.47 7.38
N PHE A 28 -8.87 -1.28 7.93
CA PHE A 28 -7.77 -0.41 7.52
C PHE A 28 -6.48 -0.90 8.14
N ARG A 29 -5.41 -0.93 7.33
CA ARG A 29 -4.06 -1.20 7.79
C ARG A 29 -3.12 -0.09 7.36
N ASN A 30 -2.06 0.10 8.14
CA ASN A 30 -0.99 1.03 7.84
C ASN A 30 0.25 0.24 7.43
N GLY A 31 1.08 0.85 6.60
CA GLY A 31 2.37 0.29 6.26
C GLY A 31 3.26 1.27 5.51
N LYS A 32 4.51 0.87 5.32
CA LYS A 32 5.51 1.66 4.61
C LYS A 32 5.79 1.04 3.25
N VAL A 33 5.87 1.87 2.21
CA VAL A 33 6.30 1.41 0.88
C VAL A 33 7.80 1.12 0.92
N VAL A 34 8.18 -0.13 0.64
CA VAL A 34 9.56 -0.60 0.80
C VAL A 34 10.30 -0.78 -0.53
N ALA A 35 9.59 -0.79 -1.66
CA ALA A 35 10.18 -0.88 -2.98
C ALA A 35 9.37 -0.07 -4.02
N PHE A 36 9.96 0.17 -5.19
CA PHE A 36 9.34 1.00 -6.21
C PHE A 36 7.99 0.41 -6.65
N PRO A 37 6.96 1.27 -6.82
CA PRO A 37 5.68 0.83 -7.35
C PRO A 37 5.82 0.15 -8.71
N ILE A 38 5.11 -0.96 -8.90
CA ILE A 38 5.13 -1.72 -10.15
C ILE A 38 3.80 -1.54 -10.86
N SER A 39 3.86 -1.12 -12.12
CA SER A 39 2.69 -1.14 -13.00
C SER A 39 2.57 -2.51 -13.65
N ASP A 40 1.46 -3.19 -13.45
CA ASP A 40 1.14 -4.42 -14.16
C ASP A 40 0.75 -4.09 -15.61
N PRO A 41 1.55 -4.52 -16.62
CA PRO A 41 1.32 -4.16 -18.01
C PRO A 41 0.05 -4.80 -18.60
N TYR A 42 -0.47 -5.87 -18.00
CA TYR A 42 -1.63 -6.59 -18.51
C TYR A 42 -2.94 -6.09 -17.91
N THR A 43 -2.90 -5.56 -16.68
CA THR A 43 -4.11 -5.07 -15.99
C THR A 43 -4.15 -3.55 -15.85
N SER A 44 -3.05 -2.85 -16.19
CA SER A 44 -2.88 -1.41 -15.94
C SER A 44 -3.07 -1.02 -14.47
N VAL A 45 -2.89 -1.96 -13.55
CA VAL A 45 -2.99 -1.73 -12.11
C VAL A 45 -1.61 -1.42 -11.54
N LEU A 46 -1.52 -0.31 -10.81
CA LEU A 46 -0.34 0.04 -10.01
C LEU A 46 -0.38 -0.69 -8.65
N TRP A 47 0.74 -1.34 -8.32
CA TRP A 47 0.94 -2.10 -7.10
C TRP A 47 2.07 -1.51 -6.24
N PHE A 48 1.83 -1.49 -4.93
CA PHE A 48 2.74 -0.94 -3.93
C PHE A 48 3.26 -2.07 -3.01
N PRO A 49 4.55 -2.43 -3.11
CA PRO A 49 5.19 -3.32 -2.16
C PRO A 49 5.25 -2.63 -0.79
N THR A 50 4.46 -3.13 0.16
CA THR A 50 4.19 -2.46 1.44
C THR A 50 4.53 -3.38 2.58
N ARG A 51 5.36 -2.91 3.52
CA ARG A 51 5.55 -3.58 4.81
C ARG A 51 4.49 -3.07 5.79
N PRO A 52 3.58 -3.93 6.27
CA PRO A 52 2.66 -3.55 7.34
C PRO A 52 3.41 -3.10 8.61
N ASP A 53 2.87 -2.14 9.35
CA ASP A 53 3.53 -1.65 10.59
C ASP A 53 3.65 -2.74 11.68
N ASP A 54 2.85 -3.81 11.62
CA ASP A 54 2.88 -4.97 12.51
C ASP A 54 3.81 -6.11 12.03
N ALA A 55 4.44 -5.96 10.86
CA ALA A 55 5.34 -6.96 10.29
C ALA A 55 6.81 -6.70 10.67
N ASP A 56 7.56 -7.78 10.87
CA ASP A 56 9.01 -7.73 11.08
C ASP A 56 9.73 -7.29 9.79
N ASP A 57 10.94 -6.73 9.92
CA ASP A 57 11.77 -6.33 8.79
C ASP A 57 12.19 -7.49 7.88
N GLU A 58 12.21 -8.72 8.40
CA GLU A 58 12.45 -9.94 7.60
C GLU A 58 11.19 -10.44 6.87
N THR A 59 10.01 -9.87 7.16
CA THR A 59 8.76 -10.29 6.52
C THR A 59 8.68 -9.77 5.09
N GLU A 60 8.27 -10.67 4.16
CA GLU A 60 8.00 -10.29 2.78
C GLU A 60 6.93 -9.19 2.69
N PRO A 61 7.07 -8.23 1.75
CA PRO A 61 6.10 -7.16 1.60
C PRO A 61 4.77 -7.67 1.07
N VAL A 62 3.70 -7.04 1.54
CA VAL A 62 2.35 -7.21 1.01
C VAL A 62 2.17 -6.32 -0.21
N TRP A 63 1.56 -6.87 -1.26
CA TRP A 63 1.23 -6.12 -2.46
C TRP A 63 -0.10 -5.40 -2.31
N VAL A 64 -0.05 -4.07 -2.22
CA VAL A 64 -1.24 -3.22 -2.08
C VAL A 64 -1.59 -2.59 -3.42
N ARG A 65 -2.82 -2.78 -3.90
CA ARG A 65 -3.29 -2.11 -5.14
C ARG A 65 -3.56 -0.64 -4.89
N HIS A 66 -3.37 0.17 -5.93
CA HIS A 66 -3.60 1.60 -5.81
C HIS A 66 -5.03 2.00 -5.44
N ASP A 67 -6.04 1.25 -5.87
CA ASP A 67 -7.45 1.51 -5.56
C ASP A 67 -7.82 1.15 -4.11
N LYS A 68 -6.89 0.55 -3.36
CA LYS A 68 -7.06 0.22 -1.95
C LYS A 68 -6.36 1.20 -1.02
N VAL A 69 -5.51 2.08 -1.53
CA VAL A 69 -4.86 3.13 -0.74
C VAL A 69 -5.87 4.24 -0.48
N VAL A 70 -6.04 4.60 0.79
CA VAL A 70 -7.01 5.63 1.23
C VAL A 70 -6.34 6.88 1.77
N ASP A 71 -5.10 6.78 2.23
CA ASP A 71 -4.29 7.94 2.65
C ASP A 71 -2.79 7.68 2.47
N VAL A 72 -2.03 8.76 2.30
CA VAL A 72 -0.58 8.74 2.10
C VAL A 72 0.09 9.83 2.91
N VAL A 73 1.01 9.44 3.79
CA VAL A 73 1.90 10.32 4.53
C VAL A 73 3.28 10.27 3.86
N PRO A 74 3.77 11.39 3.28
CA PRO A 74 5.05 11.42 2.60
C PRO A 74 6.22 11.01 3.51
N ALA A 75 7.22 10.35 2.95
CA ALA A 75 8.54 10.30 3.57
C ALA A 75 9.10 11.73 3.68
N ASN A 76 9.53 12.12 4.88
CA ASN A 76 10.33 13.33 5.11
C ASN A 76 11.75 13.16 4.56
#